data_AF-A0A923ALS8-F1
#
_entry.id   AF-A0A923ALS8-F1
#
_cell.length_a   1.000
_cell.length_b   1.000
_cell.length_c   1.000
_cell.angle_alpha   90.00
_cell.angle_beta   90.00
_cell.angle_gamma   90.00
#
_symmetry.space_group_name_H-M   'P 1'
#
loop_
_entity.id
_entity.type
_entity.pdbx_description
1 polymer ?
#
loop_
_entity_poly.entity_id
_entity_poly.type
_entity_poly.pdbx_seq_one_letter_code
_entity_poly.pdbx_strand_id
1 'polypeptide(L)' 'METYSFLRNLADSWFLLAMMLGFLGLCVWAFRPGSRKTHDELANSIFRNDDRPAEANPAKKEA' A
#
# COMPACT_ATOMS: atom_id res chain seq x y z
N MET A 1 33.35 4.47 -28.18
CA MET A 1 32.20 4.06 -29.01
C MET A 1 31.63 2.70 -28.57
N GLU A 2 32.48 1.71 -28.28
CA GLU A 2 32.08 0.40 -27.70
C GLU A 2 31.16 0.51 -26.46
N THR A 3 31.58 1.23 -25.41
CA THR A 3 30.81 1.37 -24.16
C THR A 3 29.45 2.02 -24.36
N TYR A 4 29.38 3.07 -25.20
CA TYR A 4 28.12 3.76 -25.52
C TYR A 4 27.17 2.84 -26.29
N SER A 5 27.69 2.07 -27.25
CA SER A 5 26.90 1.11 -28.02
C SER A 5 26.35 -0.01 -27.13
N PHE A 6 27.17 -0.50 -26.18
CA PHE A 6 26.74 -1.50 -25.19
C PHE A 6 25.63 -0.97 -24.28
N LEU A 7 25.83 0.22 -23.68
CA LEU A 7 24.79 0.87 -22.87
C LEU A 7 23.51 1.12 -23.67
N ARG A 8 23.64 1.51 -24.95
CA ARG A 8 22.47 1.74 -25.82
C ARG A 8 21.72 0.46 -26.11
N ASN A 9 22.38 -0.64 -26.42
CA ASN A 9 21.70 -1.92 -26.64
C ASN A 9 21.04 -2.46 -25.36
N LEU A 10 21.66 -2.26 -24.21
CA LEU A 10 21.04 -2.59 -22.92
C LEU A 10 19.81 -1.71 -22.66
N ALA A 11 19.88 -0.42 -22.98
CA ALA A 11 18.79 0.53 -22.78
C ALA A 11 17.63 0.36 -23.79
N ASP A 12 17.94 0.05 -25.06
CA ASP A 12 16.95 -0.22 -26.12
C ASP A 12 16.29 -1.60 -25.95
N SER A 13 16.71 -2.39 -24.96
CA SER A 13 16.04 -3.62 -24.59
C SER A 13 14.71 -3.35 -23.87
N TRP A 14 13.84 -4.36 -23.84
CA TRP A 14 12.54 -4.29 -23.15
C TRP A 14 12.65 -4.04 -21.63
N PHE A 15 13.86 -4.16 -21.07
CA PHE A 15 14.14 -4.02 -19.65
C PHE A 15 13.81 -2.62 -19.12
N LEU A 16 14.13 -1.57 -19.89
CA LEU A 16 13.87 -0.19 -19.48
C LEU A 16 12.36 0.08 -19.35
N LEU A 17 11.58 -0.48 -20.28
CA LEU A 17 10.12 -0.43 -20.30
C LEU A 17 9.52 -1.22 -19.12
N ALA A 18 10.04 -2.42 -18.85
CA ALA A 18 9.62 -3.23 -17.71
C ALA A 18 9.87 -2.53 -16.37
N MET A 19 11.03 -1.88 -16.20
CA MET A 19 11.36 -1.13 -14.99
C MET A 19 10.44 0.09 -14.80
N MET A 20 10.12 0.81 -15.88
CA MET A 20 9.17 1.93 -15.85
C MET A 20 7.76 1.46 -15.45
N LEU A 21 7.26 0.39 -16.06
CA LEU A 21 5.95 -0.17 -15.74
C LEU A 21 5.89 -0.71 -14.30
N GLY A 22 6.97 -1.35 -13.84
CA GLY A 22 7.09 -1.81 -12.45
C GLY A 22 7.07 -0.64 -11.45
N PHE A 23 7.81 0.44 -11.75
CA PHE A 23 7.80 1.66 -10.94
C PHE A 23 6.42 2.30 -10.88
N LEU A 24 5.75 2.48 -12.02
CA LEU A 24 4.39 3.01 -12.08
C LEU A 24 3.41 2.09 -11.35
N GLY A 25 3.56 0.77 -11.49
CA GLY A 25 2.77 -0.22 -10.77
C GLY A 25 2.90 -0.08 -9.26
N LEU A 26 4.13 0.12 -8.75
CA LEU A 26 4.39 0.38 -7.33
C LEU A 26 3.81 1.72 -6.88
N CYS A 27 3.93 2.79 -7.67
CA CYS A 27 3.31 4.08 -7.36
C CYS A 27 1.79 3.93 -7.26
N VAL A 28 1.14 3.32 -8.26
CA VAL A 28 -0.31 3.09 -8.27
C VAL A 28 -0.74 2.22 -7.09
N TRP A 29 0.04 1.20 -6.73
CA TRP A 29 -0.21 0.37 -5.57
C TRP A 29 -0.08 1.15 -4.26
N ALA A 30 0.95 1.98 -4.10
CA ALA A 30 1.15 2.79 -2.90
C ALA A 30 0.06 3.85 -2.72
N PHE A 31 -0.41 4.45 -3.82
CA PHE A 31 -1.52 5.42 -3.81
C PHE A 31 -2.91 4.76 -3.87
N ARG A 32 -2.99 3.43 -3.93
CA ARG A 32 -4.29 2.72 -3.92
C ARG A 32 -5.00 3.03 -2.60
N PRO A 33 -6.18 3.67 -2.62
CA PRO A 33 -6.85 4.19 -1.42
C PRO A 33 -7.44 3.11 -0.49
N GLY A 34 -7.07 1.83 -0.67
CA GLY A 34 -7.61 0.70 0.08
C GLY A 34 -7.22 0.69 1.56
N SER A 35 -6.07 1.27 1.93
CA SER A 35 -5.59 1.26 3.32
C SER A 35 -6.26 2.30 4.22
N ARG A 36 -7.06 3.25 3.66
CA ARG A 36 -7.64 4.33 4.46
C ARG A 36 -8.55 3.81 5.57
N LYS A 37 -9.33 2.75 5.32
CA LYS A 37 -10.24 2.18 6.33
C LYS A 37 -9.50 1.59 7.53
N THR A 38 -8.43 0.84 7.29
CA THR A 38 -7.65 0.20 8.36
C THR A 38 -6.91 1.24 9.20
N HIS A 39 -6.39 2.30 8.58
CA HIS A 39 -5.70 3.38 9.28
C HIS A 39 -6.67 4.22 10.13
N ASP A 40 -7.89 4.45 9.64
CA ASP A 40 -8.94 5.18 10.35
C ASP A 40 -9.47 4.39 11.56
N GLU A 41 -9.61 3.07 11.42
CA GLU A 41 -10.00 2.17 12.52
C GLU A 41 -8.93 2.11 13.62
N LEU A 42 -7.64 2.03 13.25
CA LEU A 42 -6.52 2.10 14.19
C LEU A 42 -6.42 3.46 14.90
N ALA A 43 -6.59 4.56 14.17
CA ALA A 43 -6.55 5.91 14.74
C ALA A 43 -7.67 6.12 15.78
N ASN A 44 -8.85 5.55 15.52
CA ASN A 44 -9.98 5.60 16.45
C ASN A 44 -9.97 4.50 17.52
N SER A 45 -9.00 3.57 17.51
CA SER A 45 -8.97 2.44 18.45
C SER A 45 -8.85 2.86 19.93
N ILE A 46 -8.12 3.93 20.22
CA ILE A 46 -7.97 4.48 21.58
C ILE A 46 -9.24 5.22 22.03
N PHE A 47 -9.89 5.94 21.11
CA PHE A 47 -11.12 6.70 21.38
C PHE A 47 -12.39 5.86 21.32
N ARG A 48 -12.30 4.59 20.90
CA ARG A 48 -13.44 3.70 20.67
C ARG A 48 -14.37 3.53 21.88
N ASN A 49 -13.87 3.75 23.09
CA ASN A 49 -14.63 3.65 24.35
C ASN A 49 -14.64 4.97 25.14
N ASP A 50 -14.36 6.10 24.50
CA ASP A 50 -14.24 7.40 25.17
C ASP A 50 -15.62 7.92 25.63
N ASP A 51 -16.66 7.74 24.80
CA ASP A 51 -18.05 8.10 25.15
C ASP A 51 -18.70 7.12 26.15
N ARG A 52 -18.32 5.83 26.10
CA ARG A 52 -18.88 4.77 26.95
C ARG A 52 -17.86 3.67 27.20
N PRO A 53 -17.71 3.17 28.45
CA PRO A 53 -16.80 2.08 28.74
C PRO A 53 -17.20 0.81 27.98
N ALA A 54 -16.21 0.01 27.57
CA ALA A 54 -16.43 -1.27 26.91
C ALA A 54 -17.32 -2.17 27.78
N GLU A 55 -18.33 -2.79 27.16
CA GLU A 55 -19.20 -3.74 27.85
C GLU A 55 -18.37 -4.91 28.40
N ALA A 56 -18.47 -5.18 29.70
CA ALA A 56 -17.67 -6.18 30.41
C ALA A 56 -17.90 -7.64 29.96
N ASN A 57 -18.86 -7.89 29.06
CA ASN A 57 -19.15 -9.23 28.57
C ASN A 57 -19.63 -9.21 27.10
N PRO A 58 -18.71 -9.19 26.11
CA PRO A 58 -19.06 -9.19 24.69
C PRO A 58 -19.71 -10.50 24.21
N ALA A 59 -19.58 -11.60 24.96
CA ALA A 59 -20.06 -12.92 24.56
C ALA A 59 -21.58 -13.13 24.72
N LYS A 60 -22.32 -12.17 25.32
CA LYS A 60 -23.77 -12.32 25.57
C LYS A 60 -24.67 -11.79 24.45
N LYS A 61 -24.13 -11.09 23.45
CA LYS A 61 -24.93 -10.47 22.37
C LYS A 61 -25.19 -11.37 21.15
N GLU A 62 -24.59 -12.56 21.08
CA GLU A 62 -24.77 -13.51 19.97
C GLU A 62 -25.63 -14.74 20.32
N ALA A 63 -26.59 -14.60 21.25
CA ALA A 63 -27.56 -15.64 21.61
C ALA A 63 -28.99 -15.23 21.26
#